data_AF-A0A950RIB8-F1
#
_entry.id   AF-A0A950RIB8-F1
#
_cell.length_a   1.000
_cell.length_b   1.000
_cell.length_c   1.000
_cell.angle_alpha   90.00
_cell.angle_beta   90.00
_cell.angle_gamma   90.00
#
_symmetry.space_group_name_H-M   'P 1'
#
loop_
_entity.id
_entity.type
_entity.pdbx_description
1 polymer ?
#
loop_
_entity_poly.entity_id
_entity_poly.type
_entity_poly.pdbx_seq_one_letter_code
_entity_poly.pdbx_strand_id
1 'polypeptide(L)' 'DACARIRAAGKPAGILAPVEADARRYFEMGFSFVAIGSDVGILAAGSSNLVNRMREAIGGDRDMAA' A
#
# COMPACT_ATOMS: atom_id res chain seq x y z
N ASP A 1 20.16 -7.83 1.31
CA ASP A 1 20.93 -8.62 0.34
C ASP A 1 20.23 -8.82 -1.03
N ALA A 2 18.89 -8.91 -1.14
CA ALA A 2 18.27 -9.19 -2.46
C ALA A 2 18.55 -8.13 -3.56
N CYS A 3 18.34 -6.83 -3.28
CA CYS A 3 18.52 -5.77 -4.27
C CYS A 3 19.95 -5.71 -4.84
N ALA A 4 20.95 -5.82 -3.97
CA ALA A 4 22.36 -5.80 -4.37
C ALA A 4 22.70 -6.98 -5.29
N ARG A 5 22.25 -8.20 -4.96
CA ARG A 5 22.48 -9.39 -5.78
C ARG A 5 21.78 -9.35 -7.13
N ILE A 6 20.53 -8.91 -7.17
CA ILE A 6 19.77 -8.78 -8.43
C ILE A 6 20.49 -7.81 -9.38
N ARG A 7 20.93 -6.67 -8.85
CA ARG A 7 21.71 -5.69 -9.61
C ARG A 7 23.08 -6.20 -10.02
N ALA A 8 23.79 -6.92 -9.14
CA ALA A 8 25.08 -7.54 -9.47
C ALA A 8 24.97 -8.57 -10.60
N ALA A 9 23.81 -9.21 -10.75
CA ALA A 9 23.48 -10.07 -11.89
C ALA A 9 23.07 -9.30 -13.17
N GLY A 10 23.17 -7.97 -13.18
CA GLY A 10 22.80 -7.12 -14.31
C GLY A 10 21.28 -7.08 -14.58
N LYS A 11 20.46 -7.37 -13.56
CA LYS A 11 18.99 -7.35 -13.68
C LYS A 11 18.39 -6.20 -12.88
N PRO A 12 17.29 -5.59 -13.36
CA PRO A 12 16.58 -4.56 -12.60
C PRO A 12 15.88 -5.20 -11.40
N ALA A 13 16.00 -4.59 -10.23
CA ALA A 13 15.36 -5.06 -9.01
C ALA A 13 13.95 -4.45 -8.87
N GLY A 14 12.96 -5.33 -8.67
CA GLY A 14 11.54 -4.97 -8.57
C GLY A 14 10.89 -5.41 -7.27
N ILE A 15 9.92 -4.64 -6.78
CA ILE A 15 9.10 -5.03 -5.61
C ILE A 15 7.71 -4.35 -5.63
N LEU A 16 6.73 -4.96 -4.96
CA LEU A 16 5.44 -4.35 -4.61
C LEU A 16 5.51 -3.82 -3.17
N ALA A 17 5.29 -2.52 -3.00
CA ALA A 17 5.32 -1.83 -1.72
C ALA A 17 4.14 -0.82 -1.64
N PRO A 18 2.95 -1.26 -1.20
CA PRO A 18 1.76 -0.41 -1.12
C PRO A 18 1.81 0.62 0.01
N VAL A 19 2.79 0.52 0.92
CA VAL A 19 3.04 1.49 2.00
C VAL A 19 4.06 2.52 1.50
N GLU A 20 3.69 3.80 1.52
CA GLU A 20 4.50 4.90 0.97
C GLU A 20 5.91 4.97 1.57
N ALA A 21 6.03 4.78 2.89
CA ALA A 21 7.32 4.77 3.58
C ALA A 21 8.23 3.62 3.08
N ASP A 22 7.66 2.45 2.82
CA ASP A 22 8.41 1.32 2.28
C ASP A 22 8.80 1.55 0.83
N ALA A 23 7.91 2.10 0.00
CA ALA A 23 8.23 2.44 -1.37
C ALA A 23 9.43 3.38 -1.47
N ARG A 24 9.46 4.46 -0.65
CA ARG A 24 10.61 5.37 -0.53
C ARG A 24 11.88 4.62 -0.15
N ARG A 25 11.80 3.82 0.92
CA ARG A 25 12.93 3.01 1.41
C ARG A 25 13.47 2.07 0.32
N TYR A 26 12.60 1.45 -0.49
CA TYR A 26 13.04 0.58 -1.58
C TYR A 26 13.72 1.34 -2.73
N PHE A 27 13.26 2.55 -3.06
CA PHE A 27 13.98 3.41 -3.99
C PHE A 27 15.37 3.79 -3.47
N GLU A 28 15.47 4.17 -2.19
CA GLU A 28 16.76 4.48 -1.54
C GLU A 28 17.71 3.27 -1.52
N MET A 29 17.18 2.06 -1.36
CA MET A 29 17.93 0.81 -1.44
C MET A 29 18.41 0.46 -2.86
N GLY A 30 17.93 1.18 -3.89
CA GLY A 30 18.33 1.00 -5.29
C GLY A 30 17.46 0.05 -6.10
N PHE A 31 16.20 -0.20 -5.69
CA PHE A 31 15.24 -0.89 -6.55
C PHE A 31 14.95 -0.03 -7.79
N SER A 32 14.93 -0.67 -8.96
CA SER A 32 14.78 0.00 -10.25
C SER A 32 13.31 0.31 -10.56
N PHE A 33 12.38 -0.50 -10.06
CA PHE A 33 10.95 -0.28 -10.19
C PHE A 33 10.23 -0.76 -8.94
N VAL A 34 9.27 0.04 -8.46
CA VAL A 34 8.50 -0.24 -7.25
C VAL A 34 7.02 -0.03 -7.58
N ALA A 35 6.23 -1.09 -7.52
CA ALA A 35 4.78 -0.97 -7.61
C ALA A 35 4.26 -0.43 -6.26
N ILE A 36 3.53 0.68 -6.26
CA ILE A 36 3.13 1.40 -5.04
C ILE A 36 1.69 1.12 -4.60
N GLY A 37 1.03 0.12 -5.21
CA GLY A 37 -0.35 -0.23 -4.92
C GLY A 37 -0.86 -1.32 -5.87
N SER A 38 -2.01 -1.89 -5.53
CA SER A 38 -2.79 -2.75 -6.42
C SER A 38 -4.17 -2.14 -6.64
N ASP A 39 -4.77 -2.40 -7.79
CA ASP A 39 -6.15 -2.01 -8.11
C ASP A 39 -7.14 -2.55 -7.06
N VAL A 40 -7.03 -3.83 -6.69
CA VAL A 40 -7.85 -4.46 -5.66
C VAL A 40 -7.65 -3.79 -4.30
N GLY A 41 -6.40 -3.50 -3.92
CA GLY A 41 -6.09 -2.86 -2.64
C GLY A 41 -6.62 -1.43 -2.56
N ILE A 42 -6.46 -0.66 -3.64
CA ILE A 42 -6.99 0.70 -3.76
C ILE A 42 -8.50 0.70 -3.71
N LEU A 43 -9.16 -0.20 -4.46
CA LEU A 43 -10.62 -0.29 -4.48
C LEU A 43 -11.18 -0.70 -3.12
N ALA A 44 -10.60 -1.70 -2.47
CA ALA A 44 -11.02 -2.16 -1.15
C ALA A 44 -10.87 -1.05 -0.10
N ALA A 45 -9.68 -0.45 -0.01
CA ALA A 45 -9.41 0.62 0.95
C ALA A 45 -10.29 1.86 0.70
N GLY A 46 -10.42 2.29 -0.56
CA GLY A 46 -11.28 3.41 -0.94
C GLY A 46 -12.75 3.17 -0.60
N SER A 47 -13.25 1.96 -0.83
CA SER A 47 -14.63 1.58 -0.50
C SER A 47 -14.85 1.53 1.01
N SER A 48 -13.96 0.91 1.78
CA SER A 48 -14.05 0.89 3.24
C SER A 48 -14.00 2.30 3.83
N ASN A 49 -13.12 3.16 3.31
CA ASN A 49 -13.03 4.56 3.75
C ASN A 49 -14.32 5.36 3.45
N LEU A 50 -14.95 5.13 2.29
CA LEU A 50 -16.24 5.73 1.97
C LEU A 50 -17.32 5.29 2.96
N VAL A 51 -17.43 3.99 3.24
CA VAL A 51 -18.40 3.44 4.20
C VAL A 51 -18.17 4.01 5.59
N ASN A 52 -16.92 4.07 6.07
CA ASN A 52 -16.60 4.61 7.39
C ASN A 52 -16.99 6.09 7.50
N ARG A 53 -16.64 6.92 6.52
CA ARG A 53 -17.07 8.33 6.51
C ARG A 53 -18.58 8.48 6.49
N MET A 54 -19.29 7.63 5.75
CA MET A 54 -20.76 7.67 5.74
C MET A 54 -21.35 7.27 7.08
N ARG A 55 -20.81 6.23 7.75
CA ARG A 55 -21.23 5.81 9.09
C ARG A 55 -21.02 6.92 10.13
N GLU A 56 -19.87 7.58 10.08
CA GLU A 56 -19.57 8.75 10.92
C GLU A 56 -20.55 9.89 10.64
N ALA A 57 -20.78 10.23 9.37
CA ALA A 57 -21.64 11.34 8.97
C ALA A 57 -23.13 11.14 9.31
N ILE A 58 -23.64 9.91 9.20
CA ILE A 58 -25.06 9.60 9.49
C ILE A 58 -25.30 9.18 10.94
N GLY A 59 -24.25 9.18 11.78
CA GLY A 59 -24.36 9.00 13.23
C GLY A 59 -24.56 7.55 13.67
N GLY A 60 -23.71 6.64 13.20
CA GLY A 60 -23.63 5.25 13.67
C GLY A 60 -23.05 5.07 15.08
N ASP A 61 -23.35 5.99 16.00
CA ASP A 61 -23.03 5.90 17.43
C ASP A 61 -24.32 5.87 18.28
N ARG A 62 -25.39 5.33 17.70
CA ARG A 62 -26.60 4.91 18.43
C ARG A 62 -26.88 3.45 18.09
N ASP A 63 -26.71 2.60 19.10
CA ASP A 63 -27.22 1.23 19.22
C ASP A 63 -26.50 0.10 18.45
N MET A 64 -25.29 -0.26 18.90
CA MET A 64 -24.84 -1.65 18.83
C MET A 64 -24.17 -2.10 20.15
N ALA A 65 -24.79 -1.70 21.26
CA ALA A 65 -24.68 -2.40 22.53
C ALA A 65 -25.96 -3.23 22.71
N ALA A 66 -25.95 -4.46 22.17
CA ALA A 66 -26.78 -5.58 22.58
C ALA A 66 -26.11 -6.88 22.10
#